data_AF-A0A7J4BUG2-F1
#
_entry.id   AF-A0A7J4BUG2-F1
#
_cell.length_a   1.000
_cell.length_b   1.000
_cell.length_c   1.000
_cell.angle_alpha   90.00
_cell.angle_beta   90.00
_cell.angle_gamma   90.00
#
_symmetry.space_group_name_H-M   'P 1'
#
loop_
_entity.id
_entity.type
_entity.pdbx_description
1 polymer ?
#
loop_
_entity_poly.entity_id
_entity_poly.type
_entity_poly.pdbx_seq_one_letter_code
_entity_poly.pdbx_strand_id
1 'polypeptide(L)'
;MGWLVIDGYEDEPAAFGVPPYIGFHIRYVCGVLESRNIDYDYVTIDDWRLGNRPDLSSCDGIVLLAGAIVPGKYLRGTPISLRET
;
A
#
# COMPACT_ATOMS: atom_id res chain seq x y z
N MET A 1 6.66 10.21 15.64
CA MET A 1 5.77 9.10 15.96
C MET A 1 4.70 9.17 14.90
N GLY A 2 4.75 8.23 13.96
CA GLY A 2 3.94 8.27 12.74
C GLY A 2 3.50 6.88 12.34
N TRP A 3 2.46 6.81 11.52
CA TRP A 3 1.95 5.58 10.97
C TRP A 3 2.71 5.18 9.70
N LEU A 4 2.66 3.91 9.34
CA LEU A 4 3.08 3.45 8.03
C LEU A 4 1.87 2.92 7.27
N VAL A 5 1.65 3.42 6.06
CA VAL A 5 0.65 2.93 5.13
C VAL A 5 1.37 2.18 4.00
N ILE A 6 1.10 0.88 3.88
CA ILE A 6 1.63 0.02 2.83
C ILE A 6 0.52 -0.25 1.81
N ASP A 7 0.69 0.27 0.59
CA ASP A 7 -0.15 -0.07 -0.56
C ASP A 7 0.29 -1.41 -1.15
N GLY A 8 -0.38 -2.48 -0.73
CA GLY A 8 -0.24 -3.82 -1.30
C GLY A 8 -0.88 -3.99 -2.68
N TYR A 9 -1.41 -2.91 -3.24
CA TYR A 9 -2.31 -2.86 -4.37
C TYR A 9 -3.63 -3.59 -4.15
N GLU A 10 -4.69 -2.96 -4.64
CA GLU A 10 -6.00 -3.56 -4.76
C GLU A 10 -6.11 -4.29 -6.09
N ASP A 11 -6.44 -5.57 -6.04
CA ASP A 11 -6.60 -6.41 -7.22
C ASP A 11 -8.07 -6.62 -7.58
N GLU A 12 -8.81 -5.52 -7.67
CA GLU A 12 -10.14 -5.54 -8.26
C GLU A 12 -10.06 -5.37 -9.79
N PRO A 13 -10.86 -6.11 -10.58
CA PRO A 13 -10.82 -6.09 -12.06
C PRO A 13 -10.93 -4.69 -12.71
N ALA A 14 -11.44 -3.69 -11.99
CA ALA A 14 -11.56 -2.30 -12.45
C ALA A 14 -10.55 -1.33 -11.82
N ALA A 15 -9.84 -1.73 -10.75
CA ALA A 15 -9.00 -0.84 -9.94
C ALA A 15 -7.51 -0.92 -10.30
N PHE A 16 -7.06 -2.07 -10.82
CA PHE A 16 -5.64 -2.34 -11.07
C PHE A 16 -5.17 -1.96 -12.48
N GLY A 17 -5.82 -1.00 -13.16
CA GLY A 17 -5.83 -0.96 -14.63
C GLY A 17 -4.85 -0.03 -15.38
N VAL A 18 -4.29 1.03 -14.79
CA VAL A 18 -3.32 1.91 -15.48
C VAL A 18 -2.30 2.51 -14.49
N PRO A 19 -0.98 2.47 -14.79
CA PRO A 19 0.03 3.18 -13.99
C PRO A 19 -0.22 4.71 -13.94
N PRO A 20 0.04 5.36 -12.79
CA PRO A 20 0.44 4.79 -11.50
C PRO A 20 -0.76 4.12 -10.80
N TYR A 21 -0.62 2.84 -10.45
CA TYR A 21 -1.67 2.06 -9.79
C TYR A 21 -1.82 2.55 -8.35
N ILE A 22 -2.83 3.37 -8.09
CA ILE A 22 -3.18 3.83 -6.74
C ILE A 22 -4.68 3.65 -6.57
N GLY A 23 -5.07 2.62 -5.82
CA GLY A 23 -6.46 2.30 -5.52
C GLY A 23 -7.15 3.41 -4.72
N PHE A 24 -8.48 3.45 -4.71
CA PHE A 24 -9.22 4.47 -3.94
C PHE A 24 -9.26 4.13 -2.44
N HIS A 25 -9.25 2.85 -2.06
CA HIS A 25 -9.25 2.44 -0.66
C HIS A 25 -8.00 2.93 0.10
N ILE A 26 -6.80 2.84 -0.50
CA ILE A 26 -5.59 3.33 0.15
C ILE A 26 -5.64 4.86 0.33
N ARG A 27 -6.24 5.59 -0.63
CA ARG A 27 -6.46 7.03 -0.53
C ARG A 27 -7.42 7.38 0.61
N TYR A 28 -8.42 6.54 0.89
CA TYR A 28 -9.31 6.76 2.03
C TYR A 28 -8.57 6.59 3.36
N VAL A 29 -7.69 5.60 3.47
CA VAL A 29 -6.83 5.43 4.65
C VAL A 29 -5.98 6.68 4.88
N CYS A 30 -5.24 7.11 3.85
CA CYS A 30 -4.43 8.32 3.90
C CYS A 30 -5.28 9.55 4.27
N GLY A 31 -6.43 9.72 3.64
CA GLY A 31 -7.34 10.84 3.90
C GLY A 31 -7.86 10.88 5.34
N VAL A 32 -8.09 9.72 5.97
CA VAL A 32 -8.46 9.68 7.41
C VAL A 32 -7.30 10.15 8.28
N LEU A 33 -6.07 9.69 8.02
CA LEU A 33 -4.88 10.14 8.77
C LEU A 33 -4.65 11.65 8.61
N GLU A 34 -4.75 12.16 7.38
CA GLU A 34 -4.66 13.59 7.08
C GLU A 34 -5.75 14.39 7.80
N SER A 35 -7.02 13.93 7.76
CA SER A 35 -8.14 14.61 8.43
C SER A 35 -7.98 14.72 9.95
N ARG A 36 -7.11 13.87 10.53
CA ARG A 36 -6.81 13.83 11.96
C ARG A 36 -5.45 14.47 12.29
N ASN A 37 -4.73 15.02 11.31
CA ASN A 37 -3.36 15.50 11.45
C ASN A 37 -2.42 14.45 12.07
N ILE A 38 -2.54 13.20 11.62
CA ILE A 38 -1.66 12.11 12.03
C ILE A 38 -0.58 11.96 10.96
N ASP A 39 0.68 12.08 11.34
CA ASP A 39 1.82 11.88 10.45
C ASP A 39 1.89 10.41 10.00
N TYR A 40 2.20 10.20 8.72
CA TYR A 40 2.38 8.87 8.17
C TYR A 40 3.36 8.83 7.00
N ASP A 41 4.08 7.71 6.87
CA ASP A 41 4.82 7.35 5.66
C ASP A 41 3.93 6.50 4.76
N TYR A 42 4.05 6.69 3.45
CA TYR A 42 3.37 5.89 2.43
C TYR A 42 4.41 5.13 1.60
N VAL A 43 4.22 3.82 1.45
CA VAL A 43 5.06 2.99 0.59
C VAL A 43 4.19 2.07 -0.26
N THR A 44 4.61 1.80 -1.49
CA THR A 44 4.01 0.72 -2.28
C THR A 44 4.67 -0.62 -1.97
N ILE A 45 4.02 -1.72 -2.35
CA ILE A 45 4.65 -3.04 -2.27
C ILE A 45 5.89 -3.15 -3.15
N ASP A 46 5.95 -2.40 -4.25
CA ASP A 46 7.13 -2.38 -5.11
C ASP A 46 8.29 -1.64 -4.42
N ASP A 47 8.03 -0.54 -3.71
CA ASP A 47 9.03 0.13 -2.86
C ASP A 47 9.56 -0.82 -1.78
N TRP A 48 8.65 -1.57 -1.13
CA TRP A 48 9.00 -2.55 -0.10
C TRP A 48 9.93 -3.66 -0.64
N ARG A 49 9.64 -4.15 -1.85
CA ARG A 49 10.44 -5.16 -2.57
C ARG A 49 11.80 -4.61 -2.99
N LEU A 50 11.87 -3.34 -3.36
CA LEU A 50 13.11 -2.65 -3.71
C LEU A 50 13.97 -2.27 -2.49
N GLY A 51 13.45 -2.46 -1.28
CA GLY A 51 14.15 -2.12 -0.03
C GLY A 51 14.03 -0.65 0.38
N ASN A 52 13.17 0.12 -0.29
CA ASN A 52 12.83 1.51 0.06
C ASN A 52 11.86 1.50 1.25
N ARG A 53 12.35 1.10 2.42
CA ARG A 53 11.55 0.94 3.64
C ARG A 53 11.84 2.09 4.60
N PRO A 54 10.81 2.76 5.15
CA PRO A 54 11.00 3.78 6.16
C PRO A 54 11.51 3.15 7.47
N ASP A 55 12.07 4.00 8.33
CA ASP A 55 12.51 3.57 9.65
C ASP A 55 11.30 3.29 10.55
N LEU A 56 11.18 2.03 10.99
CA LEU A 56 10.09 1.57 11.84
C LEU A 56 10.33 1.84 13.33
N SER A 57 11.51 2.34 13.72
CA SER A 57 11.90 2.56 15.12
C SER A 57 10.95 3.46 15.91
N SER A 58 10.25 4.37 15.21
CA SER A 58 9.31 5.34 15.77
C SER A 58 7.87 5.18 15.26
N CYS A 59 7.57 4.02 14.67
CA CYS A 59 6.27 3.73 14.07
C CYS A 59 5.24 3.38 15.14
N ASP A 60 4.11 4.10 15.15
CA ASP A 60 3.01 3.86 16.09
C ASP A 60 2.10 2.70 15.66
N GLY A 61 2.05 2.44 14.35
CA GLY A 61 1.15 1.45 13.77
C GLY A 61 1.32 1.35 12.26
N ILE A 62 0.95 0.19 11.72
CA ILE A 62 1.04 -0.11 10.29
C ILE A 62 -0.36 -0.42 9.78
N VAL A 63 -0.75 0.23 8.68
CA VAL A 63 -1.87 -0.17 7.84
C VAL A 63 -1.32 -0.83 6.60
N LEU A 64 -1.67 -2.09 6.39
CA LEU A 64 -1.39 -2.82 5.16
C LEU A 64 -2.69 -3.06 4.42
N LEU A 65 -2.83 -2.49 3.22
CA LEU A 65 -3.94 -2.79 2.34
C LEU A 65 -3.55 -3.92 1.39
N ALA A 66 -4.21 -5.07 1.52
CA ALA A 66 -4.06 -6.20 0.62
C ALA A 66 -5.45 -6.55 0.04
N GLY A 67 -5.66 -6.31 -1.25
CA GLY A 67 -6.90 -6.70 -1.93
C GLY A 67 -6.96 -8.20 -2.23
N ALA A 68 -8.15 -8.71 -2.57
CA ALA A 68 -8.33 -10.09 -2.98
C ALA A 68 -7.63 -10.34 -4.34
N ILE A 69 -6.64 -11.24 -4.36
CA ILE A 69 -5.89 -11.55 -5.57
C ILE A 69 -6.77 -12.36 -6.53
N VAL A 70 -7.12 -11.81 -7.68
CA VAL A 70 -7.73 -12.55 -8.78
C VAL A 70 -6.65 -13.24 -9.63
N PRO A 71 -6.83 -14.51 -10.00
CA PRO A 71 -5.88 -15.18 -10.90
C PRO A 71 -5.75 -14.42 -12.22
N GLY A 72 -4.58 -13.86 -12.48
CA GLY A 72 -4.36 -13.00 -13.65
C GLY A 72 -2.89 -12.72 -13.95
N LYS A 73 -2.63 -12.12 -15.11
CA LYS A 73 -1.31 -11.59 -15.47
C LYS A 73 -1.31 -10.09 -15.24
N TYR A 74 -0.38 -9.63 -14.42
CA TYR A 74 -0.14 -8.22 -14.19
C TYR A 74 0.99 -7.69 -15.06
N LEU A 75 0.86 -6.47 -15.59
CA LEU A 75 1.81 -5.92 -16.55
C LEU A 75 3.02 -5.23 -15.92
N ARG A 76 2.86 -4.52 -14.79
CA ARG A 76 3.93 -3.63 -14.24
C ARG A 76 3.98 -3.51 -12.72
N GLY A 77 3.04 -4.09 -11.99
CA GLY A 77 3.05 -4.21 -10.54
C GLY A 77 2.33 -5.51 -10.20
N THR A 78 2.69 -6.18 -9.11
CA THR A 78 1.96 -7.37 -8.63
C THR A 78 1.44 -7.07 -7.24
N PRO A 79 0.17 -7.38 -6.92
CA PRO A 79 -0.33 -7.27 -5.56
C PRO A 79 0.57 -7.96 -4.54
N ILE A 80 0.47 -7.54 -3.30
CA ILE A 80 1.19 -8.17 -2.19
C ILE A 80 0.82 -9.65 -2.07
N SER A 81 1.78 -10.46 -1.62
CA SER A 81 1.65 -11.90 -1.43
C SER A 81 2.19 -12.32 -0.07
N LEU A 82 2.12 -13.63 0.23
CA LEU A 82 2.75 -14.20 1.44
C LEU A 82 4.29 -14.19 1.41
N ARG A 83 4.93 -13.73 0.33
CA ARG A 83 6.39 -13.61 0.28
C ARG A 83 6.91 -12.39 1.03
N GLU A 84 6.02 -11.44 1.33
CA GLU A 84 6.36 -10.18 1.97
C GLU A 84 6.03 -10.14 3.48
N THR A 85 5.44 -11.22 4.03
CA THR A 85 5.23 -11.47 5.46
C THR A 85 6.41 -12.19 6.08
#